data_AF-A0A1S8WH16-F1
#
_entry.id   AF-A0A1S8WH16-F1
#
_cell.length_a   1.000
_cell.length_b   1.000
_cell.length_c   1.000
_cell.angle_alpha   90.00
_cell.angle_beta   90.00
_cell.angle_gamma   90.00
#
_symmetry.space_group_name_H-M   'P 1'
#
loop_
_entity.id
_entity.type
_entity.pdbx_description
1 polymer ?
#
loop_
_entity_poly.entity_id
_entity_poly.type
_entity_poly.pdbx_seq_one_letter_code
_entity_poly.pdbx_strand_id
1 'polypeptide(L)'
;MPHKLPFRVVHVSSQDENFPAEELNRHSPATRGWVSSRFCPFPQKLVLSLERHAHLRKIQVLCHQYMIPFLEMITATRVEFFVGTPLECDVNHYRTARYVRLGYVSLSDNESTEFKARELKSVHLDTCGSYIQLLLHRNYPNRYNMYNQVGIIAVNLIGGFTGDPSEIDPDAFNMNAYRYDFIPPTEDLAFDIYQDPEVADIIRRLEKLKQTAVLREFDLVLTSTPT
;
A
#
# COMPACT_ATOMS: atom_id res chain seq x y z
N MET A 1 5.87 1.64 16.35
CA MET A 1 4.52 1.65 15.75
C MET A 1 4.67 1.49 14.24
N PRO A 2 3.82 0.69 13.59
CA PRO A 2 3.85 0.56 12.13
C PRO A 2 3.50 1.91 11.49
N HIS A 3 4.21 2.27 10.44
CA HIS A 3 4.03 3.50 9.68
C HIS A 3 4.06 3.20 8.18
N LYS A 4 3.63 4.16 7.37
CA LYS A 4 3.70 4.06 5.93
C LYS A 4 5.16 3.97 5.47
N LEU A 5 5.46 2.91 4.73
CA LEU A 5 6.79 2.66 4.18
C LEU A 5 6.92 3.32 2.80
N PRO A 6 7.95 4.15 2.58
CA PRO A 6 8.25 4.69 1.27
C PRO A 6 8.70 3.56 0.33
N PHE A 7 8.18 3.60 -0.91
CA PHE A 7 8.56 2.68 -1.97
C PHE A 7 8.70 3.42 -3.29
N ARG A 8 9.35 2.76 -4.24
CA ARG A 8 9.44 3.19 -5.63
C ARG A 8 9.09 2.04 -6.57
N VAL A 9 8.30 2.31 -7.58
CA VAL A 9 8.09 1.36 -8.68
C VAL A 9 9.40 1.21 -9.47
N VAL A 10 9.95 0.00 -9.52
CA VAL A 10 11.21 -0.31 -10.21
C VAL A 10 11.00 -1.08 -11.51
N HIS A 11 9.88 -1.78 -11.64
CA HIS A 11 9.57 -2.54 -12.83
C HIS A 11 8.07 -2.64 -13.06
N VAL A 12 7.68 -2.56 -14.33
CA VAL A 12 6.33 -2.81 -14.81
C VAL A 12 6.40 -3.57 -16.13
N SER A 13 5.48 -4.50 -16.36
CA SER A 13 5.41 -5.28 -17.61
C SER A 13 4.90 -4.45 -18.78
N SER A 14 3.93 -3.57 -18.57
CA SER A 14 3.42 -2.64 -19.57
C SER A 14 2.84 -1.40 -18.91
N GLN A 15 2.76 -0.30 -19.64
CA GLN A 15 2.10 0.91 -19.17
C GLN A 15 1.44 1.65 -20.34
N ASP A 16 0.35 2.34 -20.08
CA ASP A 16 -0.24 3.31 -20.98
C ASP A 16 0.53 4.64 -20.88
N GLU A 17 0.68 5.35 -22.00
CA GLU A 17 1.40 6.63 -22.04
C GLU A 17 0.75 7.70 -21.16
N ASN A 18 -0.57 7.63 -20.98
CA ASN A 18 -1.32 8.59 -20.18
C ASN A 18 -1.32 8.26 -18.68
N PHE A 19 -0.90 7.05 -18.31
CA PHE A 19 -1.01 6.49 -16.95
C PHE A 19 0.26 5.72 -16.56
N PRO A 20 1.39 6.42 -16.43
CA PRO A 20 2.67 5.79 -16.14
C PRO A 20 2.72 5.24 -14.73
N ALA A 21 3.54 4.21 -14.51
CA ALA A 21 3.68 3.59 -13.20
C ALA A 21 4.28 4.53 -12.13
N GLU A 22 4.92 5.61 -12.55
CA GLU A 22 5.46 6.63 -11.65
C GLU A 22 4.39 7.33 -10.81
N GLU A 23 3.15 7.41 -11.29
CA GLU A 23 2.04 7.99 -10.52
C GLU A 23 1.76 7.22 -9.22
N LEU A 24 2.08 5.92 -9.15
CA LEU A 24 1.92 5.12 -7.93
C LEU A 24 2.89 5.54 -6.81
N ASN A 25 3.97 6.26 -7.13
CA ASN A 25 4.93 6.70 -6.13
C ASN A 25 4.41 7.91 -5.32
N ARG A 26 3.38 8.61 -5.80
CA ARG A 26 2.85 9.83 -5.17
C ARG A 26 1.35 9.72 -4.96
N HIS A 27 0.91 9.91 -3.73
CA HIS A 27 -0.52 9.92 -3.40
C HIS A 27 -1.00 11.36 -3.32
N SER A 28 -2.00 11.69 -4.13
CA SER A 28 -2.72 12.95 -4.11
C SER A 28 -4.15 12.72 -4.60
N PRO A 29 -5.09 13.62 -4.32
CA PRO A 29 -6.43 13.55 -4.89
C PRO A 29 -6.45 13.59 -6.43
N ALA A 30 -5.39 14.14 -7.04
CA ALA A 30 -5.21 14.21 -8.49
C ALA A 30 -4.49 12.99 -9.09
N THR A 31 -4.02 12.04 -8.27
CA THR A 31 -3.34 10.83 -8.74
C THR A 31 -4.31 9.97 -9.56
N ARG A 32 -3.94 9.70 -10.81
CA ARG A 32 -4.75 8.90 -11.74
C ARG A 32 -4.36 7.43 -11.64
N GLY A 33 -3.09 7.18 -11.34
CA GLY A 33 -2.52 5.86 -11.09
C GLY A 33 -1.92 5.23 -12.33
N TRP A 34 -1.64 3.94 -12.23
CA TRP A 34 -1.06 3.15 -13.30
C TRP A 34 -2.10 2.33 -14.05
N VAL A 35 -1.94 2.24 -15.37
CA VAL A 35 -2.73 1.39 -16.26
C VAL A 35 -1.82 0.65 -17.22
N SER A 36 -2.13 -0.62 -17.49
CA SER A 36 -1.42 -1.45 -18.46
C SER A 36 -1.62 -0.94 -19.90
N SER A 37 -0.76 -1.35 -20.83
CA SER A 37 -1.00 -1.07 -22.25
C SER A 37 -2.30 -1.72 -22.74
N ARG A 38 -2.87 -1.20 -23.83
CA ARG A 38 -4.03 -1.80 -24.50
C ARG A 38 -3.72 -3.23 -24.97
N PHE A 39 -4.68 -4.14 -24.86
CA PHE A 39 -4.57 -5.55 -25.24
C PHE A 39 -3.34 -6.25 -24.66
N CYS A 40 -3.00 -5.95 -23.40
CA CYS A 40 -1.82 -6.50 -22.75
C CYS A 40 -1.94 -8.02 -22.50
N PRO A 41 -0.82 -8.77 -22.56
CA PRO A 41 -0.83 -10.18 -22.20
C PRO A 41 -0.95 -10.35 -20.68
N PHE A 42 -1.79 -11.25 -20.21
CA PHE A 42 -1.92 -11.51 -18.77
C PHE A 42 -1.02 -12.65 -18.29
N PRO A 43 -0.53 -12.63 -17.04
CA PRO A 43 -0.70 -11.57 -16.03
C PRO A 43 0.26 -10.39 -16.20
N GLN A 44 -0.16 -9.20 -15.77
CA GLN A 44 0.68 -8.01 -15.70
C GLN A 44 1.46 -7.97 -14.37
N LYS A 45 2.75 -7.62 -14.45
CA LYS A 45 3.68 -7.60 -13.32
C LYS A 45 4.05 -6.17 -12.95
N LEU A 46 3.96 -5.86 -11.66
CA LEU A 46 4.45 -4.62 -11.06
C LEU A 46 5.39 -4.97 -9.92
N VAL A 47 6.55 -4.32 -9.83
CA VAL A 47 7.51 -4.51 -8.74
C VAL A 47 7.80 -3.18 -8.06
N LEU A 48 7.59 -3.16 -6.76
CA LEU A 48 7.86 -2.07 -5.84
C LEU A 48 9.13 -2.41 -5.06
N SER A 49 10.07 -1.47 -5.00
CA SER A 49 11.24 -1.54 -4.13
C SER A 49 11.00 -0.64 -2.93
N LEU A 50 11.18 -1.19 -1.74
CA LEU A 50 11.32 -0.42 -0.53
C LEU A 50 12.70 0.23 -0.51
N GLU A 51 12.82 1.35 0.19
CA GLU A 51 14.10 2.04 0.40
C GLU A 51 15.06 1.21 1.26
N ARG A 52 14.51 0.51 2.25
CA ARG A 52 15.24 -0.36 3.17
C ARG A 52 14.47 -1.65 3.39
N HIS A 53 15.17 -2.68 3.83
CA HIS A 53 14.54 -3.92 4.28
C HIS A 53 13.58 -3.62 5.45
N ALA A 54 12.33 -4.05 5.31
CA ALA A 54 11.27 -3.72 6.24
C ALA A 54 10.40 -4.94 6.55
N HIS A 55 9.83 -4.92 7.74
CA HIS A 55 8.80 -5.84 8.15
C HIS A 55 7.43 -5.31 7.72
N LEU A 56 6.80 -5.99 6.77
CA LEU A 56 5.50 -5.64 6.20
C LEU A 56 4.38 -6.23 7.04
N ARG A 57 3.50 -5.35 7.55
CA ARG A 57 2.32 -5.72 8.35
C ARG A 57 1.03 -5.64 7.58
N LYS A 58 0.91 -4.65 6.68
CA LYS A 58 -0.29 -4.45 5.88
C LYS A 58 0.03 -3.86 4.52
N ILE A 59 -0.63 -4.37 3.50
CA ILE A 59 -0.63 -3.82 2.16
C ILE A 59 -2.04 -3.39 1.83
N GLN A 60 -2.19 -2.17 1.34
CA GLN A 60 -3.46 -1.65 0.87
C GLN A 60 -3.34 -1.34 -0.62
N VAL A 61 -4.29 -1.81 -1.40
CA VAL A 61 -4.36 -1.55 -2.84
C VAL A 61 -5.69 -0.89 -3.12
N LEU A 62 -5.64 0.31 -3.70
CA LEU A 62 -6.82 1.03 -4.17
C LEU A 62 -6.99 0.77 -5.66
N CYS A 63 -8.04 0.04 -5.99
CA CYS A 63 -8.44 -0.26 -7.35
C CYS A 63 -9.55 0.70 -7.81
N HIS A 64 -9.58 0.94 -9.13
CA HIS A 64 -10.29 2.07 -9.72
C HIS A 64 -11.82 1.95 -9.68
N GLN A 65 -12.49 3.11 -9.61
CA GLN A 65 -13.93 3.31 -9.83
C GLN A 65 -14.16 4.15 -11.07
N TYR A 66 -15.14 3.81 -11.90
CA TYR A 66 -15.53 4.57 -13.09
C TYR A 66 -15.71 6.07 -12.80
N MET A 67 -14.70 6.91 -13.10
CA MET A 67 -14.89 8.35 -13.25
C MET A 67 -13.73 9.11 -13.93
N ILE A 68 -13.21 8.61 -15.06
CA ILE A 68 -12.63 9.48 -16.08
C ILE A 68 -13.19 8.99 -17.41
N PRO A 69 -13.83 9.84 -18.25
CA PRO A 69 -14.47 9.43 -19.51
C PRO A 69 -13.49 8.86 -20.57
N PHE A 70 -12.21 8.74 -20.22
CA PHE A 70 -11.12 8.22 -21.06
C PHE A 70 -10.45 6.95 -20.47
N LEU A 71 -10.82 6.55 -19.24
CA LEU A 71 -10.30 5.37 -18.54
C LEU A 71 -11.38 4.32 -18.45
N GLU A 72 -11.37 3.47 -19.46
CA GLU A 72 -12.26 2.35 -19.67
C GLU A 72 -12.02 1.21 -18.65
N MET A 73 -12.65 1.31 -17.48
CA MET A 73 -12.71 0.37 -16.34
C MET A 73 -11.79 -0.86 -16.35
N ILE A 74 -10.82 -0.86 -15.46
CA ILE A 74 -9.60 -1.64 -15.60
C ILE A 74 -9.41 -2.54 -14.35
N THR A 75 -10.43 -3.32 -13.96
CA THR A 75 -10.41 -4.17 -12.76
C THR A 75 -9.89 -5.57 -13.07
N ALA A 76 -8.73 -5.92 -12.53
CA ALA A 76 -8.24 -7.30 -12.55
C ALA A 76 -9.17 -8.23 -11.77
N THR A 77 -9.31 -9.49 -12.19
CA THR A 77 -10.09 -10.49 -11.44
C THR A 77 -9.42 -10.81 -10.10
N ARG A 78 -8.09 -10.83 -10.12
CA ARG A 78 -7.25 -11.25 -9.00
C ARG A 78 -5.94 -10.51 -9.04
N VAL A 79 -5.46 -10.12 -7.87
CA VAL A 79 -4.12 -9.60 -7.63
C VAL A 79 -3.39 -10.58 -6.72
N GLU A 80 -2.25 -11.11 -7.17
CA GLU A 80 -1.36 -11.93 -6.34
C GLU A 80 -0.21 -11.11 -5.80
N PHE A 81 0.18 -11.40 -4.57
CA PHE A 81 1.21 -10.67 -3.83
C PHE A 81 2.41 -11.59 -3.58
N PHE A 82 3.60 -11.04 -3.84
CA PHE A 82 4.87 -11.70 -3.58
C PHE A 82 5.80 -10.74 -2.85
N VAL A 83 6.60 -11.26 -1.92
CA VAL A 83 7.64 -10.50 -1.24
C VAL A 83 8.99 -11.04 -1.66
N GLY A 84 9.87 -10.14 -2.09
CA GLY A 84 11.23 -10.41 -2.51
C GLY A 84 12.23 -9.99 -1.44
N THR A 85 13.11 -10.92 -1.07
CA THR A 85 14.28 -10.64 -0.24
C THR A 85 15.53 -10.70 -1.14
N PRO A 86 16.42 -9.68 -1.12
CA PRO A 86 17.66 -9.73 -1.88
C PRO A 86 18.54 -10.88 -1.34
N LEU A 87 19.24 -11.59 -2.23
CA LEU A 87 20.28 -12.53 -1.81
C LEU A 87 21.55 -11.76 -1.44
N GLU A 88 22.26 -12.24 -0.42
CA GLU A 88 23.46 -11.60 0.15
C GLU A 88 24.62 -11.40 -0.85
N CYS A 89 24.57 -12.04 -2.02
CA CYS A 89 25.71 -12.14 -2.93
C CYS A 89 25.63 -11.32 -4.22
N ASP A 90 24.53 -10.61 -4.51
CA ASP A 90 24.44 -9.81 -5.74
C ASP A 90 23.76 -8.47 -5.53
N VAL A 91 24.30 -7.46 -6.21
CA VAL A 91 23.84 -6.08 -6.30
C VAL A 91 22.31 -6.02 -6.22
N ASN A 92 21.76 -5.32 -5.21
CA ASN A 92 20.33 -5.13 -4.89
C ASN A 92 19.45 -4.90 -6.14
N HIS A 93 19.12 -5.97 -6.86
CA HIS A 93 18.41 -5.90 -8.12
C HIS A 93 17.15 -6.77 -8.02
N TYR A 94 16.02 -6.19 -8.39
CA TYR A 94 14.72 -6.84 -8.29
C TYR A 94 14.62 -8.19 -9.04
N ARG A 95 15.53 -8.48 -9.99
CA ARG A 95 15.54 -9.74 -10.75
C ARG A 95 16.20 -10.90 -10.01
N THR A 96 17.15 -10.61 -9.11
CA THR A 96 17.89 -11.64 -8.36
C THR A 96 17.24 -11.93 -7.00
N ALA A 97 16.29 -11.10 -6.56
CA ALA A 97 15.57 -11.31 -5.31
C ALA A 97 14.78 -12.63 -5.30
N ARG A 98 14.76 -13.30 -4.14
CA ARG A 98 13.95 -14.50 -3.91
C ARG A 98 12.53 -14.09 -3.56
N TYR A 99 11.59 -14.34 -4.47
CA TYR A 99 10.18 -14.04 -4.27
C TYR A 99 9.43 -15.19 -3.59
N VAL A 100 8.73 -14.88 -2.51
CA VAL A 100 7.83 -15.78 -1.81
C VAL A 100 6.40 -15.31 -2.06
N ARG A 101 5.52 -16.23 -2.48
CA ARG A 101 4.10 -15.93 -2.70
C ARG A 101 3.39 -15.81 -1.35
N LEU A 102 2.78 -14.65 -1.10
CA LEU A 102 2.00 -14.39 0.11
C LEU A 102 0.56 -14.88 -0.03
N GLY A 103 -0.01 -14.74 -1.22
CA GLY A 103 -1.40 -15.09 -1.47
C GLY A 103 -2.00 -14.25 -2.60
N TYR A 104 -3.32 -14.23 -2.66
CA TYR A 104 -4.06 -13.46 -3.64
C TYR A 104 -5.31 -12.82 -3.04
N VAL A 105 -5.73 -11.74 -3.65
CA VAL A 105 -7.01 -11.09 -3.39
C VAL A 105 -7.83 -11.07 -4.67
N SER A 106 -9.08 -11.50 -4.57
CA SER A 106 -10.07 -11.30 -5.62
C SER A 106 -10.70 -9.92 -5.48
N LEU A 107 -10.82 -9.23 -6.60
CA LEU A 107 -11.53 -7.96 -6.69
C LEU A 107 -12.98 -8.23 -7.08
N SER A 108 -13.86 -7.31 -6.71
CA SER A 108 -15.26 -7.34 -7.15
C SER A 108 -15.37 -7.01 -8.63
N ASP A 109 -16.37 -7.57 -9.29
CA ASP A 109 -16.78 -7.17 -10.64
C ASP A 109 -17.39 -5.76 -10.65
N ASN A 110 -17.80 -5.26 -9.48
CA ASN A 110 -18.30 -3.91 -9.23
C ASN A 110 -19.63 -3.61 -9.96
N GLU A 111 -20.33 -4.63 -10.46
CA GLU A 111 -21.59 -4.48 -11.20
C GLU A 111 -22.69 -3.90 -10.29
N SER A 112 -22.71 -4.29 -9.02
CA SER A 112 -23.70 -3.83 -8.04
C SER A 112 -23.66 -2.32 -7.74
N THR A 113 -22.55 -1.65 -8.07
CA THR A 113 -22.41 -0.19 -7.88
C THR A 113 -22.43 0.57 -9.21
N GLU A 114 -22.87 -0.07 -10.29
CA GLU A 114 -22.76 0.44 -11.66
C GLU A 114 -21.31 0.78 -12.03
N PHE A 115 -20.36 0.03 -11.46
CA PHE A 115 -18.92 0.22 -11.62
C PHE A 115 -18.38 1.56 -11.07
N LYS A 116 -19.16 2.27 -10.27
CA LYS A 116 -18.84 3.63 -9.78
C LYS A 116 -18.11 3.67 -8.44
N ALA A 117 -17.98 2.55 -7.73
CA ALA A 117 -17.32 2.51 -6.42
C ALA A 117 -15.83 2.14 -6.48
N ARG A 118 -15.00 2.82 -5.68
CA ARG A 118 -13.55 2.57 -5.50
C ARG A 118 -13.43 1.39 -4.56
N GLU A 119 -12.66 0.38 -4.96
CA GLU A 119 -12.44 -0.79 -4.11
C GLU A 119 -11.07 -0.66 -3.43
N LEU A 120 -11.06 -0.42 -2.13
CA LEU A 120 -9.87 -0.49 -1.29
C LEU A 120 -9.76 -1.90 -0.69
N LYS A 121 -8.72 -2.65 -1.07
CA LYS A 121 -8.39 -3.93 -0.46
C LYS A 121 -7.25 -3.76 0.52
N SER A 122 -7.44 -4.28 1.72
CA SER A 122 -6.41 -4.33 2.76
C SER A 122 -6.04 -5.79 3.02
N VAL A 123 -4.75 -6.11 2.94
CA VAL A 123 -4.19 -7.43 3.20
C VAL A 123 -3.26 -7.32 4.40
N HIS A 124 -3.55 -8.07 5.46
CA HIS A 124 -2.66 -8.18 6.62
C HIS A 124 -1.65 -9.29 6.36
N LEU A 125 -0.39 -9.00 6.64
CA LEU A 125 0.77 -9.84 6.36
C LEU A 125 1.72 -9.78 7.56
N ASP A 126 2.60 -10.77 7.67
CA ASP A 126 3.62 -10.79 8.72
C ASP A 126 4.93 -11.32 8.11
N THR A 127 5.53 -10.52 7.23
CA THR A 127 6.68 -10.95 6.43
C THR A 127 7.69 -9.83 6.23
N CYS A 128 8.97 -10.17 6.23
CA CYS A 128 10.05 -9.23 5.94
C CYS A 128 10.45 -9.29 4.46
N GLY A 129 10.80 -8.14 3.89
CA GLY A 129 11.40 -8.08 2.56
C GLY A 129 11.81 -6.67 2.15
N SER A 130 12.43 -6.59 0.98
CA SER A 130 12.83 -5.30 0.36
C SER A 130 12.07 -5.02 -0.93
N TYR A 131 11.48 -6.04 -1.55
CA TYR A 131 10.71 -5.91 -2.78
C TYR A 131 9.30 -6.46 -2.58
N ILE A 132 8.32 -5.83 -3.20
CA ILE A 132 6.95 -6.32 -3.30
C ILE A 132 6.64 -6.46 -4.77
N GLN A 133 6.24 -7.65 -5.20
CA GLN A 133 5.77 -7.90 -6.56
C GLN A 133 4.27 -8.17 -6.54
N LEU A 134 3.54 -7.44 -7.39
CA LEU A 134 2.12 -7.60 -7.63
C LEU A 134 1.93 -8.23 -9.02
N LEU A 135 1.11 -9.27 -9.10
CA LEU A 135 0.67 -9.87 -10.36
C LEU A 135 -0.82 -9.65 -10.55
N LEU A 136 -1.19 -8.86 -11.55
CA LEU A 136 -2.57 -8.59 -11.92
C LEU A 136 -2.99 -9.55 -13.02
N HIS A 137 -4.01 -10.35 -12.72
CA HIS A 137 -4.60 -11.28 -13.69
C HIS A 137 -5.60 -10.57 -14.60
N ARG A 138 -6.14 -11.32 -15.57
CA ARG A 138 -7.16 -10.85 -16.53
C ARG A 138 -8.25 -10.01 -15.87
N ASN A 139 -8.71 -8.99 -16.58
CA ASN A 139 -9.85 -8.20 -16.17
C ASN A 139 -11.16 -9.01 -16.21
N TYR A 140 -12.17 -8.56 -15.46
CA TYR A 140 -13.54 -9.02 -15.67
C TYR A 140 -14.02 -8.57 -17.07
N PRO A 141 -14.75 -9.44 -17.80
CA PRO A 141 -15.30 -9.06 -19.09
C PRO A 141 -16.28 -7.91 -18.88
N ASN A 142 -15.96 -6.75 -19.45
CA ASN A 142 -16.75 -5.55 -19.29
C ASN A 142 -16.93 -4.83 -20.62
N ARG A 143 -18.16 -4.37 -20.88
CA ARG A 143 -18.53 -3.58 -22.05
C ARG A 143 -17.81 -2.23 -22.10
N TYR A 144 -17.40 -1.70 -20.96
CA TYR A 144 -16.66 -0.44 -20.86
C TYR A 144 -15.14 -0.60 -20.88
N ASN A 145 -14.59 -1.81 -21.02
CA ASN A 145 -13.14 -2.04 -21.12
C ASN A 145 -12.84 -2.77 -22.43
N MET A 146 -12.96 -2.04 -23.54
CA MET A 146 -12.81 -2.63 -24.87
C MET A 146 -11.38 -3.10 -25.13
N TYR A 147 -10.42 -2.54 -24.40
CA TYR A 147 -8.99 -2.81 -24.57
C TYR A 147 -8.43 -3.87 -23.60
N ASN A 148 -9.26 -4.45 -22.73
CA ASN A 148 -8.86 -5.42 -21.70
C ASN A 148 -7.63 -4.98 -20.90
N GLN A 149 -7.69 -3.78 -20.33
CA GLN A 149 -6.60 -3.24 -19.52
C GLN A 149 -6.77 -3.60 -18.03
N VAL A 150 -5.67 -3.62 -17.27
CA VAL A 150 -5.61 -3.72 -15.79
C VAL A 150 -4.85 -2.55 -15.15
N GLY A 151 -5.26 -2.10 -13.95
CA GLY A 151 -4.77 -0.84 -13.40
C GLY A 151 -5.02 -0.67 -11.91
N ILE A 152 -4.22 0.20 -11.30
CA ILE A 152 -4.17 0.47 -9.86
C ILE A 152 -4.08 1.98 -9.68
N ILE A 153 -4.88 2.55 -8.78
CA ILE A 153 -4.81 3.98 -8.48
C ILE A 153 -3.66 4.27 -7.53
N ALA A 154 -3.60 3.54 -6.41
CA ALA A 154 -2.63 3.77 -5.36
C ALA A 154 -2.33 2.48 -4.61
N VAL A 155 -1.12 2.38 -4.07
CA VAL A 155 -0.67 1.27 -3.23
C VAL A 155 -0.10 1.86 -1.96
N ASN A 156 -0.48 1.33 -0.81
CA ASN A 156 0.09 1.71 0.47
C ASN A 156 0.73 0.49 1.12
N LEU A 157 1.94 0.66 1.64
CA LEU A 157 2.68 -0.36 2.36
C LEU A 157 2.87 0.13 3.78
N ILE A 158 2.48 -0.67 4.77
CA ILE A 158 2.53 -0.29 6.19
C ILE A 158 3.33 -1.33 6.94
N GLY A 159 4.28 -0.87 7.75
CA GLY A 159 5.22 -1.73 8.45
C GLY A 159 6.24 -0.97 9.29
N GLY A 160 7.36 -1.60 9.59
CA GLY A 160 8.49 -1.00 10.29
C GLY A 160 9.81 -1.42 9.65
N PHE A 161 10.83 -0.57 9.69
CA PHE A 161 12.15 -0.93 9.18
C PHE A 161 12.86 -1.86 10.15
N THR A 162 13.49 -2.91 9.61
CA THR A 162 14.24 -3.86 10.45
C THR A 162 15.45 -3.17 11.07
N GLY A 163 15.57 -3.23 12.40
CA GLY A 163 16.65 -2.58 13.16
C GLY A 163 16.28 -1.22 13.78
N ASP A 164 15.02 -0.77 13.68
CA ASP A 164 14.54 0.30 14.56
C ASP A 164 14.38 -0.23 16.00
N PRO A 165 14.81 0.52 17.03
CA PRO A 165 14.75 0.08 18.44
C PRO A 165 13.34 -0.20 18.96
N SER A 166 12.29 0.12 18.19
CA SER A 166 10.90 -0.25 18.49
C SER A 166 10.55 -1.73 18.27
N GLU A 167 11.50 -2.55 17.81
CA GLU A 167 11.34 -4.01 17.65
C GLU A 167 11.82 -4.82 18.87
N ILE A 168 12.44 -4.19 19.87
CA ILE A 168 13.03 -4.88 21.03
C ILE A 168 12.08 -4.75 22.23
N ASP A 169 11.00 -5.53 22.27
CA ASP A 169 10.48 -6.02 23.55
C ASP A 169 9.71 -7.35 23.38
N PRO A 170 10.36 -8.50 23.60
CA PRO A 170 9.72 -9.82 23.54
C PRO A 170 8.74 -10.09 24.68
N ASP A 171 8.76 -9.32 25.78
CA ASP A 171 7.86 -9.54 26.93
C ASP A 171 6.54 -8.77 26.84
N ALA A 172 6.40 -7.86 25.86
CA ALA A 172 5.18 -7.07 25.67
C ALA A 172 4.09 -7.77 24.83
N PHE A 173 4.30 -9.04 24.45
CA PHE A 173 3.44 -9.80 23.52
C PHE A 173 1.97 -9.92 23.94
N ASN A 174 1.64 -9.79 25.24
CA ASN A 174 0.27 -10.06 25.73
C ASN A 174 -0.61 -8.81 25.93
N MET A 175 -0.04 -7.59 25.89
CA MET A 175 -0.78 -6.32 25.98
C MET A 175 -0.56 -5.40 24.76
N ASN A 176 0.55 -5.56 24.03
CA ASN A 176 0.84 -4.75 22.85
C ASN A 176 0.30 -5.33 21.54
N ALA A 177 -0.21 -6.58 21.50
CA ALA A 177 -0.85 -7.12 20.29
C ALA A 177 -1.96 -6.19 19.76
N TYR A 178 -2.75 -5.57 20.66
CA TYR A 178 -3.79 -4.61 20.29
C TYR A 178 -3.26 -3.21 19.86
N ARG A 179 -2.02 -2.86 20.22
CA ARG A 179 -1.39 -1.58 19.85
C ARG A 179 -0.59 -1.65 18.55
N TYR A 180 -0.10 -2.83 18.16
CA TYR A 180 0.61 -3.02 16.88
C TYR A 180 -0.31 -3.15 15.67
N ASP A 181 -1.59 -3.51 15.88
CA ASP A 181 -2.62 -3.47 14.82
C ASP A 181 -3.24 -2.08 14.63
N PHE A 182 -2.97 -1.15 15.56
CA PHE A 182 -3.47 0.21 15.46
C PHE A 182 -2.66 0.99 14.42
N ILE A 183 -3.22 1.06 13.22
CA ILE A 183 -2.75 1.95 12.16
C ILE A 183 -3.45 3.30 12.36
N PRO A 184 -2.69 4.38 12.60
CA PRO A 184 -3.29 5.71 12.72
C PRO A 184 -4.13 6.04 11.48
N PRO A 185 -5.31 6.66 11.63
CA PRO A 185 -6.13 7.06 10.48
C PRO A 185 -5.41 7.97 9.47
N THR A 186 -4.39 8.69 9.92
CA THR A 186 -3.52 9.53 9.08
C THR A 186 -2.58 8.76 8.17
N GLU A 187 -2.36 7.46 8.44
CA GLU A 187 -1.50 6.56 7.66
C GLU A 187 -2.32 5.70 6.67
N ASP A 188 -3.64 5.81 6.70
CA ASP A 188 -4.54 5.07 5.81
C ASP A 188 -4.52 5.63 4.39
N LEU A 189 -4.59 4.74 3.39
CA LEU A 189 -4.53 5.14 1.98
C LEU A 189 -5.71 6.06 1.59
N ALA A 190 -6.88 5.88 2.20
CA ALA A 190 -8.02 6.74 1.94
C ALA A 190 -7.76 8.20 2.39
N PHE A 191 -7.02 8.39 3.48
CA PHE A 191 -6.71 9.73 4.00
C PHE A 191 -5.93 10.56 2.97
N ASP A 192 -4.90 9.98 2.36
CA ASP A 192 -4.07 10.65 1.35
C ASP A 192 -4.81 10.98 0.04
N ILE A 193 -5.83 10.19 -0.30
CA ILE A 193 -6.52 10.29 -1.60
C ILE A 193 -7.74 11.21 -1.54
N TYR A 194 -8.40 11.31 -0.39
CA TYR A 194 -9.63 12.11 -0.26
C TYR A 194 -9.43 13.47 0.40
N GLN A 195 -8.32 13.68 1.12
CA GLN A 195 -8.06 14.96 1.77
C GLN A 195 -7.15 15.85 0.92
N ASP A 196 -7.38 17.16 1.06
CA ASP A 196 -6.47 18.15 0.51
C ASP A 196 -5.09 18.04 1.21
N PRO A 197 -3.97 18.12 0.47
CA PRO A 197 -2.63 17.99 1.04
C PRO A 197 -2.34 18.97 2.19
N GLU A 198 -2.80 20.22 2.10
CA GLU A 198 -2.57 21.22 3.16
C GLU A 198 -3.32 20.83 4.45
N VAL A 199 -4.55 20.36 4.30
CA VAL A 199 -5.39 19.91 5.42
C VAL A 199 -4.83 18.64 6.04
N ALA A 200 -4.38 17.69 5.22
CA ALA A 200 -3.77 16.45 5.67
C ALA A 200 -2.51 16.72 6.52
N ASP A 201 -1.68 17.68 6.11
CA ASP A 201 -0.47 18.06 6.85
C ASP A 201 -0.79 18.77 8.18
N ILE A 202 -1.82 19.62 8.21
CA ILE A 202 -2.31 20.22 9.45
C ILE A 202 -2.80 19.13 10.41
N ILE A 203 -3.58 18.16 9.93
CA ILE A 203 -4.11 17.07 10.77
C ILE A 203 -2.97 16.19 11.29
N ARG A 204 -1.97 15.84 10.47
CA ARG A 204 -0.78 15.10 10.93
C ARG A 204 -0.03 15.86 12.01
N ARG A 205 0.15 17.18 11.85
CA ARG A 205 0.81 18.02 12.85
C ARG A 205 0.00 18.04 14.16
N LEU A 206 -1.31 18.19 14.08
CA LEU A 206 -2.19 18.20 15.26
C LEU A 206 -2.18 16.85 15.99
N GLU A 207 -2.20 15.74 15.25
CA GLU A 207 -2.14 14.40 15.83
C GLU A 207 -0.82 14.18 16.57
N LYS A 208 0.31 14.60 15.98
CA LYS A 208 1.62 14.54 16.61
C LYS A 208 1.67 15.36 17.90
N LEU A 209 1.12 16.58 17.87
CA LEU A 209 1.03 17.44 19.06
C LEU A 209 0.16 16.80 20.16
N LYS A 210 -0.99 16.24 19.78
CA LYS A 210 -1.89 15.51 20.69
C LYS A 210 -1.16 14.36 21.35
N GLN A 211 -0.43 13.55 20.59
CA GLN A 211 0.34 12.42 21.13
C GLN A 211 1.42 12.89 22.12
N THR A 212 2.18 13.94 21.78
CA THR A 212 3.17 14.49 22.71
C THR A 212 2.55 15.07 23.99
N ALA A 213 1.36 15.68 23.90
CA ALA A 213 0.65 16.17 25.08
C ALA A 213 0.16 15.02 25.97
N VAL A 214 -0.42 13.97 25.37
CA VAL A 214 -0.86 12.77 26.10
C VAL A 214 0.31 12.09 26.80
N LEU A 215 1.47 11.96 26.14
CA LEU A 215 2.66 11.38 26.76
C LEU A 215 3.15 12.21 27.96
N ARG A 216 3.18 13.55 27.82
CA ARG A 216 3.55 14.45 28.92
C ARG A 216 2.61 14.32 30.12
N GLU A 217 1.30 14.27 29.89
CA GLU A 217 0.32 14.08 30.97
C GLU A 217 0.51 12.71 31.64
N PHE A 218 0.78 11.65 30.87
CA PHE A 218 1.02 10.31 31.41
C PHE A 218 2.27 10.26 32.31
N ASP A 219 3.36 10.92 31.91
CA ASP A 219 4.59 11.02 32.70
C ASP A 219 4.38 11.82 34.00
N LEU A 220 3.55 12.86 33.96
CA LEU A 220 3.16 13.65 35.15
C LEU A 220 2.29 12.84 36.12
N VAL A 221 1.44 11.95 35.63
CA VAL A 221 0.61 11.06 36.47
C VAL A 221 1.47 9.97 37.13
N LEU A 222 2.45 9.41 36.41
CA LEU A 222 3.37 8.39 36.97
C LEU A 222 4.35 8.96 38.00
N THR A 223 4.69 10.24 37.91
CA THR A 223 5.56 10.92 38.88
C THR A 223 4.81 11.47 40.10
N SER A 224 3.48 11.43 40.09
CA SER A 224 2.63 11.96 41.17
C SER A 224 1.97 10.89 42.06
N THR A 225 2.29 9.60 41.89
CA THR A 225 1.87 8.56 42.85
C THR A 225 2.67 8.68 44.16
N PRO A 226 2.04 9.03 45.29
CA PRO A 226 2.72 9.12 46.57
C PRO A 226 2.92 7.71 47.17
N THR A 227 4.12 7.49 47.73
CA THR A 227 4.43 6.42 48.71
C THR A 227 3.59 6.51 49.96
#